data_AF-A0A218P0M2-F1
#
_entry.id   AF-A0A218P0M2-F1
#
_cell.length_a   1.000
_cell.length_b   1.000
_cell.length_c   1.000
_cell.angle_alpha   90.00
_cell.angle_beta   90.00
_cell.angle_gamma   90.00
#
_symmetry.space_group_name_H-M   'P 1'
#
loop_
_entity.id
_entity.type
_entity.pdbx_description
1 polymer ?
#
loop_
_entity_poly.entity_id
_entity_poly.type
_entity_poly.pdbx_seq_one_letter_code
_entity_poly.pdbx_strand_id
1 'polypeptide(L)'
;MNPRSVLTWAGVGAFVGFVVAVGMYSPTNNENFAYLIYVGMIVGALLGVRYPVNTRASAYAFPLGFAATTSLAGLWMVGDLSSSEVYAFLAVVVAMMMLVGTSGFLDMFLVPLTYFGGFTVAMLTFRGYPPLQASEGAVVSLFTIGVMGAILTFFAVFGRWAFTVARNIPRR
;
A
#
# COMPACT_ATOMS: atom_id res chain seq x y z
N MET A 1 -10.54 -10.58 -18.59
CA MET A 1 -9.60 -9.67 -17.88
C MET A 1 -9.58 -10.07 -16.41
N ASN A 2 -8.40 -10.31 -15.81
CA ASN A 2 -8.30 -10.67 -14.40
C ASN A 2 -8.11 -9.38 -13.56
N PRO A 3 -9.15 -8.88 -12.86
CA PRO A 3 -9.07 -7.61 -12.14
C PRO A 3 -8.03 -7.62 -11.02
N ARG A 4 -7.77 -8.80 -10.43
CA ARG A 4 -6.75 -8.93 -9.37
C ARG A 4 -5.34 -8.69 -9.90
N SER A 5 -5.03 -9.24 -11.07
CA SER A 5 -3.76 -8.98 -11.76
C SER A 5 -3.58 -7.49 -12.03
N VAL A 6 -4.62 -6.84 -12.57
CA VAL A 6 -4.58 -5.40 -12.88
C VAL A 6 -4.31 -4.57 -11.63
N LEU A 7 -4.97 -4.87 -10.51
CA LEU A 7 -4.75 -4.16 -9.23
C LEU A 7 -3.35 -4.40 -8.65
N THR A 8 -2.86 -5.64 -8.69
CA THR A 8 -1.49 -5.95 -8.27
C THR A 8 -0.48 -5.15 -9.10
N TRP A 9 -0.59 -5.20 -10.42
CA TRP A 9 0.36 -4.49 -11.28
C TRP A 9 0.21 -2.98 -11.20
N ALA A 10 -0.99 -2.45 -11.01
CA ALA A 10 -1.21 -1.02 -10.75
C ALA A 10 -0.50 -0.57 -9.47
N GLY A 11 -0.60 -1.34 -8.39
CA GLY A 11 0.11 -1.05 -7.14
C GLY A 11 1.64 -1.12 -7.28
N VAL A 12 2.15 -2.16 -7.96
CA VAL A 12 3.60 -2.27 -8.25
C VAL A 12 4.07 -1.10 -9.12
N GLY A 13 3.30 -0.76 -10.15
CA GLY A 13 3.60 0.35 -11.05
C GLY A 13 3.62 1.69 -10.32
N ALA A 14 2.65 1.93 -9.44
CA ALA A 14 2.62 3.12 -8.58
C ALA A 14 3.85 3.21 -7.66
N PHE A 15 4.27 2.09 -7.07
CA PHE A 15 5.48 2.01 -6.27
C PHE A 15 6.74 2.32 -7.10
N VAL A 16 6.89 1.72 -8.28
CA VAL A 16 8.02 2.01 -9.18
C VAL A 16 8.02 3.49 -9.59
N GLY A 17 6.85 4.03 -9.93
CA GLY A 17 6.68 5.45 -10.24
C GLY A 17 7.11 6.36 -9.10
N PHE A 18 6.79 6.00 -7.85
CA PHE A 18 7.29 6.70 -6.66
C PHE A 18 8.81 6.62 -6.53
N VAL A 19 9.43 5.45 -6.67
CA VAL A 19 10.89 5.30 -6.57
C VAL A 19 11.60 6.15 -7.61
N VAL A 20 11.11 6.16 -8.86
CA VAL A 20 11.67 7.00 -9.92
C VAL A 20 11.45 8.48 -9.61
N ALA A 21 10.27 8.87 -9.12
CA ALA A 21 9.98 10.26 -8.72
C ALA A 21 10.95 10.76 -7.65
N VAL A 22 11.19 9.96 -6.61
CA VAL A 22 12.15 10.28 -5.54
C VAL A 22 13.58 10.37 -6.08
N GLY A 23 13.99 9.42 -6.94
CA GLY A 23 15.31 9.43 -7.55
C GLY A 23 15.56 10.63 -8.46
N MET A 24 14.53 11.11 -9.16
CA MET A 24 14.61 12.28 -10.05
C MET A 24 14.45 13.60 -9.32
N TYR A 25 13.86 13.61 -8.13
CA TYR A 25 13.67 14.83 -7.34
C TYR A 25 15.01 15.49 -6.98
N SER A 26 15.97 14.71 -6.48
CA SER A 26 17.30 15.21 -6.08
C SER A 26 18.06 15.96 -7.20
N PRO A 27 18.22 15.40 -8.42
CA PRO A 27 18.98 16.07 -9.48
C PRO A 27 18.25 17.24 -10.16
N THR A 28 16.92 17.29 -10.13
CA THR A 28 16.14 18.26 -10.92
C THR A 28 15.39 19.30 -10.10
N ASN A 29 15.22 19.06 -8.79
CA ASN A 29 14.40 19.83 -7.88
C ASN A 29 12.99 20.13 -8.42
N ASN A 30 12.44 19.22 -9.24
CA ASN A 30 11.16 19.40 -9.91
C ASN A 30 10.09 18.51 -9.27
N GLU A 31 9.17 19.12 -8.54
CA GLU A 31 8.09 18.41 -7.85
C GLU A 31 7.06 17.76 -8.80
N ASN A 32 7.08 18.10 -10.10
CA ASN A 32 6.18 17.50 -11.08
C ASN A 32 6.53 16.02 -11.34
N PHE A 33 7.73 15.56 -10.98
CA PHE A 33 8.07 14.15 -11.06
C PHE A 33 7.20 13.27 -10.16
N ALA A 34 6.53 13.82 -9.15
CA ALA A 34 5.56 13.09 -8.34
C ALA A 34 4.44 12.46 -9.20
N TYR A 35 4.05 13.08 -10.32
CA TYR A 35 3.03 12.52 -11.23
C TYR A 35 3.46 11.20 -11.91
N LEU A 36 4.74 10.83 -11.85
CA LEU A 36 5.19 9.50 -12.28
C LEU A 36 4.55 8.37 -11.47
N ILE A 37 4.02 8.63 -10.27
CA ILE A 37 3.21 7.66 -9.52
C ILE A 37 1.97 7.25 -10.33
N TYR A 38 1.22 8.22 -10.86
CA TYR A 38 0.04 7.93 -11.68
C TYR A 38 0.40 7.31 -13.02
N VAL A 39 1.48 7.79 -13.66
CA VAL A 39 1.99 7.17 -14.90
C VAL A 39 2.35 5.71 -14.65
N GLY A 40 3.08 5.43 -13.58
CA GLY A 40 3.46 4.09 -13.16
C GLY A 40 2.24 3.22 -12.87
N MET A 41 1.24 3.75 -12.17
CA MET A 41 -0.04 3.04 -11.91
C MET A 41 -0.74 2.65 -13.21
N ILE A 42 -0.86 3.56 -14.18
CA ILE A 42 -1.52 3.31 -15.47
C ILE A 42 -0.73 2.28 -16.28
N VAL A 43 0.59 2.45 -16.40
CA VAL A 43 1.47 1.50 -17.11
C VAL A 43 1.41 0.11 -16.45
N GLY A 44 1.45 0.05 -15.13
CA GLY A 44 1.25 -1.17 -14.35
C GLY A 44 -0.10 -1.82 -14.65
N ALA A 45 -1.20 -1.07 -14.60
CA ALA A 45 -2.52 -1.59 -14.94
C ALA A 45 -2.57 -2.19 -16.34
N LEU A 46 -1.99 -1.51 -17.34
CA LEU A 46 -1.88 -2.00 -18.73
C LEU A 46 -1.05 -3.29 -18.82
N LEU A 47 0.08 -3.36 -18.12
CA LEU A 47 0.89 -4.58 -18.01
C LEU A 47 0.08 -5.72 -17.37
N GLY A 48 -0.75 -5.43 -16.36
CA GLY A 48 -1.59 -6.44 -15.71
C GLY A 48 -2.71 -7.00 -16.58
N VAL A 49 -3.13 -6.26 -17.62
CA VAL A 49 -4.01 -6.77 -18.69
C VAL A 49 -3.25 -7.72 -19.61
N ARG A 50 -1.99 -7.40 -19.94
CA ARG A 50 -1.16 -8.18 -20.86
C ARG A 50 -0.54 -9.44 -20.22
N TYR A 51 -0.12 -9.34 -18.96
CA TYR A 51 0.59 -10.36 -18.20
C TYR A 51 -0.21 -10.75 -16.94
N PRO A 52 -1.27 -11.56 -17.11
CA PRO A 52 -2.15 -11.92 -16.00
C PRO A 52 -1.41 -12.77 -14.97
N VAL A 53 -1.38 -12.30 -13.72
CA VAL A 53 -0.87 -13.08 -12.57
C VAL A 53 -2.02 -13.52 -11.66
N ASN A 54 -1.88 -14.69 -11.03
CA ASN A 54 -2.87 -15.20 -10.10
C ASN A 54 -2.51 -14.80 -8.66
N THR A 55 -2.78 -13.53 -8.35
CA THR A 55 -2.53 -12.92 -7.04
C THR A 55 -3.82 -12.71 -6.27
N ARG A 56 -3.75 -12.75 -4.94
CA ARG A 56 -4.88 -12.46 -4.07
C ARG A 56 -4.52 -11.34 -3.10
N ALA A 57 -3.58 -11.58 -2.18
CA ALA A 57 -3.25 -10.63 -1.12
C ALA A 57 -2.76 -9.29 -1.69
N SER A 58 -1.84 -9.31 -2.66
CA SER A 58 -1.31 -8.08 -3.27
C SER A 58 -2.36 -7.28 -4.05
N ALA A 59 -3.37 -7.95 -4.63
CA ALA A 59 -4.46 -7.27 -5.33
C ALA A 59 -5.36 -6.49 -4.36
N TYR A 60 -5.55 -6.99 -3.13
CA TYR A 60 -6.30 -6.30 -2.09
C TYR A 60 -5.44 -5.29 -1.31
N ALA A 61 -4.13 -5.50 -1.25
CA ALA A 61 -3.20 -4.62 -0.57
C ALA A 61 -3.17 -3.22 -1.20
N PHE A 62 -3.23 -3.12 -2.55
CA PHE A 62 -3.29 -1.82 -3.24
C PHE A 62 -4.48 -0.93 -2.82
N PRO A 63 -5.75 -1.36 -3.01
CA PRO A 63 -6.89 -0.56 -2.57
C PRO A 63 -6.92 -0.38 -1.05
N LEU A 64 -6.41 -1.33 -0.26
CA LEU A 64 -6.31 -1.18 1.19
C LEU A 64 -5.34 -0.08 1.59
N GLY A 65 -4.16 0.01 0.97
CA GLY A 65 -3.20 1.09 1.22
C GLY A 65 -3.78 2.46 0.86
N PHE A 66 -4.47 2.55 -0.28
CA PHE A 66 -5.17 3.76 -0.70
C PHE A 66 -6.28 4.14 0.29
N ALA A 67 -7.15 3.19 0.66
CA ALA A 67 -8.28 3.42 1.55
C ALA A 67 -7.84 3.75 2.98
N ALA A 68 -6.82 3.08 3.49
CA ALA A 68 -6.23 3.34 4.80
C ALA A 68 -5.71 4.78 4.88
N THR A 69 -4.91 5.18 3.90
CA THR A 69 -4.33 6.52 3.83
C THR A 69 -5.41 7.58 3.66
N THR A 70 -6.39 7.34 2.78
CA THR A 70 -7.52 8.26 2.54
C THR A 70 -8.39 8.42 3.78
N SER A 71 -8.67 7.33 4.49
CA SER A 71 -9.49 7.38 5.71
C SER A 71 -8.76 8.11 6.82
N LEU A 72 -7.46 7.86 7.01
CA LEU A 72 -6.66 8.57 8.00
C LEU A 72 -6.55 10.06 7.66
N ALA A 73 -6.33 10.39 6.39
CA ALA A 73 -6.36 11.76 5.90
C ALA A 73 -7.71 12.44 6.18
N GLY A 74 -8.83 11.75 5.94
CA GLY A 74 -10.17 12.24 6.24
C GLY A 74 -10.43 12.43 7.74
N LEU A 75 -9.94 11.52 8.60
CA LEU A 75 -10.06 11.66 10.04
C LEU A 75 -9.31 12.90 10.56
N TRP A 76 -8.11 13.17 10.03
CA TRP A 76 -7.38 14.41 10.30
C TRP A 76 -8.10 15.68 9.86
N MET A 77 -9.07 15.60 8.94
CA MET A 77 -9.90 16.76 8.59
C MET A 77 -10.94 17.09 9.67
N VAL A 78 -11.29 16.11 10.51
CA VAL A 78 -12.36 16.24 11.51
C VAL A 78 -11.79 16.49 12.91
N GLY A 79 -10.57 16.03 13.19
CA GLY A 79 -9.88 16.32 14.44
C GLY A 79 -8.46 15.76 14.47
N ASP A 80 -7.70 16.18 15.48
CA ASP A 80 -6.34 15.69 15.70
C ASP A 80 -6.37 14.24 16.18
N LEU A 81 -5.50 13.40 15.61
CA LEU A 81 -5.39 12.00 15.98
C LEU A 81 -4.22 11.77 16.93
N SER A 82 -4.47 11.01 18.00
CA SER A 82 -3.44 10.51 18.89
C SER A 82 -2.68 9.34 18.25
N SER A 83 -1.43 9.13 18.67
CA SER A 83 -0.62 7.98 18.24
C SER A 83 -1.31 6.63 18.49
N SER A 84 -2.06 6.51 19.59
CA SER A 84 -2.84 5.31 19.91
C SER A 84 -3.91 5.00 18.85
N GLU A 85 -4.59 6.02 18.34
CA GLU A 85 -5.62 5.83 17.30
C GLU A 85 -5.00 5.41 15.97
N VAL A 86 -3.84 5.97 15.62
CA VAL A 86 -3.08 5.57 14.42
C VAL A 86 -2.66 4.10 14.51
N TYR A 87 -2.19 3.64 15.67
CA TYR A 87 -1.83 2.22 15.88
C TYR A 87 -3.05 1.29 15.91
N ALA A 88 -4.17 1.72 16.50
CA ALA A 88 -5.42 0.97 16.44
C ALA A 88 -5.89 0.80 14.98
N PHE A 89 -5.77 1.86 14.18
CA PHE A 89 -6.07 1.82 12.76
C PHE A 89 -5.15 0.85 11.99
N LEU A 90 -3.84 0.85 12.27
CA LEU A 90 -2.90 -0.14 11.74
C LEU A 90 -3.29 -1.58 12.10
N ALA A 91 -3.73 -1.83 13.33
CA ALA A 91 -4.16 -3.15 13.76
C ALA A 91 -5.36 -3.66 12.93
N VAL A 92 -6.29 -2.76 12.56
CA VAL A 92 -7.40 -3.08 11.66
C VAL A 92 -6.89 -3.45 10.26
N VAL A 93 -5.95 -2.68 9.70
CA VAL A 93 -5.33 -2.99 8.39
C VAL A 93 -4.66 -4.37 8.40
N VAL A 94 -3.93 -4.69 9.46
CA VAL A 94 -3.29 -5.99 9.67
C VAL A 94 -4.32 -7.11 9.74
N ALA A 95 -5.39 -6.93 10.53
CA ALA A 95 -6.46 -7.90 10.65
C ALA A 95 -7.14 -8.17 9.29
N MET A 96 -7.41 -7.13 8.49
CA MET A 96 -7.97 -7.30 7.14
C MET A 96 -7.05 -8.14 6.25
N MET A 97 -5.73 -7.86 6.23
CA MET A 97 -4.79 -8.64 5.42
C MET A 97 -4.62 -10.07 5.91
N MET A 98 -4.69 -10.29 7.23
CA MET A 98 -4.77 -11.63 7.80
C MET A 98 -6.01 -12.37 7.28
N LEU A 99 -7.15 -11.73 7.04
CA LEU A 99 -8.37 -12.40 6.56
C LEU A 99 -8.36 -12.74 5.05
N VAL A 100 -7.55 -12.06 4.25
CA VAL A 100 -7.46 -12.32 2.81
C VAL A 100 -6.65 -13.58 2.51
N GLY A 101 -5.46 -13.72 3.11
CA GLY A 101 -4.52 -14.81 2.84
C GLY A 101 -3.83 -14.71 1.47
N THR A 102 -2.69 -15.38 1.32
CA THR A 102 -1.88 -15.37 0.08
C THR A 102 -2.26 -16.48 -0.90
N SER A 103 -2.11 -16.24 -2.21
CA SER A 103 -2.16 -17.30 -3.23
C SER A 103 -0.82 -18.01 -3.47
N GLY A 104 0.28 -17.48 -2.95
CA GLY A 104 1.61 -18.07 -3.12
C GLY A 104 2.75 -17.19 -2.61
N PHE A 105 4.00 -17.64 -2.81
CA PHE A 105 5.18 -16.91 -2.32
C PHE A 105 5.32 -15.54 -3.00
N LEU A 106 5.20 -15.48 -4.33
CA LEU A 106 5.25 -14.22 -5.09
C LEU A 106 4.23 -13.20 -4.58
N ASP A 107 2.98 -13.63 -4.37
CA ASP A 107 1.89 -12.75 -3.91
C ASP A 107 2.22 -12.09 -2.57
N MET A 108 2.89 -12.82 -1.66
CA MET A 108 3.32 -12.29 -0.37
C MET A 108 4.38 -11.17 -0.50
N PHE A 109 5.36 -11.32 -1.39
CA PHE A 109 6.38 -10.27 -1.62
C PHE A 109 5.80 -9.05 -2.35
N LEU A 110 4.75 -9.23 -3.13
CA LEU A 110 4.07 -8.12 -3.81
C LEU A 110 3.16 -7.31 -2.88
N VAL A 111 2.70 -7.86 -1.74
CA VAL A 111 1.85 -7.16 -0.76
C VAL A 111 2.46 -5.82 -0.31
N PRO A 112 3.69 -5.75 0.24
CA PRO A 112 4.24 -4.48 0.73
C PRO A 112 4.38 -3.45 -0.40
N LEU A 113 4.78 -3.88 -1.60
CA LEU A 113 4.94 -2.99 -2.76
C LEU A 113 3.60 -2.41 -3.22
N THR A 114 2.59 -3.27 -3.33
CA THR A 114 1.25 -2.87 -3.77
C THR A 114 0.54 -2.01 -2.75
N TYR A 115 0.62 -2.34 -1.46
CA TYR A 115 0.13 -1.50 -0.37
C TYR A 115 0.76 -0.11 -0.41
N PHE A 116 2.09 -0.05 -0.51
CA PHE A 116 2.81 1.21 -0.58
C PHE A 116 2.43 2.01 -1.83
N GLY A 117 2.25 1.35 -2.98
CA GLY A 117 1.73 1.98 -4.19
C GLY A 117 0.34 2.61 -3.99
N GLY A 118 -0.53 1.97 -3.22
CA GLY A 118 -1.84 2.54 -2.85
C GLY A 118 -1.69 3.78 -1.97
N PHE A 119 -0.80 3.72 -0.99
CA PHE A 119 -0.43 4.85 -0.14
C PHE A 119 0.11 6.04 -0.96
N THR A 120 1.04 5.82 -1.89
CA THR A 120 1.63 6.92 -2.67
C THR A 120 0.61 7.58 -3.61
N VAL A 121 -0.28 6.78 -4.20
CA VAL A 121 -1.42 7.28 -4.99
C VAL A 121 -2.33 8.16 -4.14
N ALA A 122 -2.66 7.73 -2.91
CA ALA A 122 -3.47 8.53 -1.99
C ALA A 122 -2.74 9.83 -1.59
N MET A 123 -1.46 9.75 -1.19
CA MET A 123 -0.66 10.93 -0.84
C MET A 123 -0.59 11.96 -1.97
N LEU A 124 -0.42 11.51 -3.22
CA LEU A 124 -0.44 12.41 -4.38
C LEU A 124 -1.83 13.01 -4.62
N THR A 125 -2.89 12.24 -4.36
CA THR A 125 -4.28 12.71 -4.50
C THR A 125 -4.60 13.84 -3.51
N PHE A 126 -4.04 13.76 -2.29
CA PHE A 126 -4.17 14.81 -1.27
C PHE A 126 -3.04 15.85 -1.29
N ARG A 127 -2.24 15.89 -2.37
CA ARG A 127 -1.19 16.91 -2.52
C ARG A 127 -1.82 18.31 -2.55
N GLY A 128 -1.26 19.20 -1.74
CA GLY A 128 -1.68 20.60 -1.65
C GLY A 128 -2.85 20.83 -0.68
N TYR A 129 -3.25 19.82 0.09
CA TYR A 129 -4.29 19.96 1.10
C TYR A 129 -3.70 20.47 2.43
N PRO A 130 -3.95 21.74 2.84
CA PRO A 130 -3.21 22.38 3.93
C PRO A 130 -3.33 21.69 5.30
N PRO A 131 -4.50 21.20 5.75
CA PRO A 131 -4.61 20.52 7.06
C PRO A 131 -3.66 19.33 7.23
N LEU A 132 -3.32 18.63 6.14
CA LEU A 132 -2.43 17.47 6.18
C LEU A 132 -0.95 17.86 6.05
N GLN A 133 -0.66 19.01 5.45
CA GLN A 133 0.71 19.46 5.18
C GLN A 133 1.24 20.46 6.21
N ALA A 134 0.36 21.12 6.95
CA ALA A 134 0.71 22.09 7.99
C ALA A 134 0.95 21.45 9.37
N SER A 135 0.48 20.21 9.59
CA SER A 135 0.65 19.48 10.85
C SER A 135 1.71 18.39 10.73
N GLU A 136 2.79 18.51 11.50
CA GLU A 136 3.84 17.47 11.58
C GLU A 136 3.24 16.12 12.02
N GLY A 137 2.27 16.13 12.93
CA GLY A 137 1.56 14.92 13.38
C GLY A 137 0.77 14.24 12.26
N ALA A 138 0.14 15.02 11.38
CA ALA A 138 -0.58 14.48 10.22
C ALA A 138 0.39 13.83 9.22
N VAL A 139 1.51 14.47 8.92
CA VAL A 139 2.54 13.92 8.03
C VAL A 139 3.12 12.63 8.61
N VAL A 140 3.54 12.65 9.88
CA VAL A 140 4.13 11.48 10.54
C VAL A 140 3.14 10.32 10.56
N SER A 141 1.89 10.53 10.97
CA SER A 141 0.89 9.46 11.04
C SER A 141 0.53 8.87 9.66
N LEU A 142 0.47 9.68 8.61
CA LEU A 142 0.31 9.19 7.24
C LEU A 142 1.52 8.38 6.78
N PHE A 143 2.75 8.79 7.10
CA PHE A 143 3.93 7.98 6.82
C PHE A 143 3.95 6.68 7.63
N THR A 144 3.53 6.72 8.90
CA THR A 144 3.36 5.53 9.74
C THR A 144 2.37 4.56 9.09
N ILE A 145 1.19 5.02 8.66
CA ILE A 145 0.19 4.16 8.02
C ILE A 145 0.67 3.57 6.69
N GLY A 146 1.44 4.35 5.92
CA GLY A 146 2.01 3.93 4.63
C GLY A 146 3.16 2.93 4.78
N VAL A 147 4.22 3.34 5.47
CA VAL A 147 5.47 2.57 5.59
C VAL A 147 5.28 1.39 6.55
N MET A 148 4.82 1.62 7.78
CA MET A 148 4.63 0.53 8.73
C MET A 148 3.48 -0.37 8.29
N GLY A 149 2.43 0.18 7.68
CA GLY A 149 1.37 -0.63 7.07
C GLY A 149 1.91 -1.59 6.01
N ALA A 150 2.78 -1.16 5.10
CA ALA A 150 3.39 -2.04 4.10
C ALA A 150 4.16 -3.20 4.76
N ILE A 151 4.97 -2.90 5.79
CA ILE A 151 5.75 -3.91 6.52
C ILE A 151 4.84 -4.88 7.27
N LEU A 152 3.86 -4.37 8.02
CA LEU A 152 2.98 -5.18 8.85
C LEU A 152 2.04 -6.04 7.99
N THR A 153 1.59 -5.55 6.84
CA THR A 153 0.76 -6.35 5.92
C THR A 153 1.53 -7.52 5.31
N PHE A 154 2.84 -7.37 5.04
CA PHE A 154 3.71 -8.50 4.70
C PHE A 154 3.72 -9.54 5.82
N PHE A 155 4.00 -9.14 7.07
CA PHE A 155 4.04 -10.06 8.20
C PHE A 155 2.68 -10.69 8.51
N ALA A 156 1.58 -9.97 8.32
CA ALA A 156 0.22 -10.47 8.48
C ALA A 156 -0.05 -11.66 7.54
N VAL A 157 0.30 -11.49 6.28
CA VAL A 157 0.11 -12.50 5.23
C VAL A 157 1.10 -13.66 5.40
N PHE A 158 2.35 -13.36 5.76
CA PHE A 158 3.36 -14.36 6.09
C PHE A 158 2.95 -15.22 7.29
N GLY A 159 2.50 -14.59 8.38
CA GLY A 159 2.03 -15.28 9.58
C GLY A 159 0.88 -16.23 9.26
N ARG A 160 -0.13 -15.77 8.53
CA ARG A 160 -1.24 -16.64 8.11
C ARG A 160 -0.76 -17.82 7.26
N TRP A 161 0.14 -17.58 6.31
CA TRP A 161 0.71 -18.66 5.50
C TRP A 161 1.46 -19.67 6.36
N ALA A 162 2.32 -19.21 7.28
CA ALA A 162 3.07 -20.06 8.20
C ALA A 162 2.14 -20.91 9.09
N PHE A 163 1.07 -20.34 9.64
CA PHE A 163 0.06 -21.11 10.39
C PHE A 163 -0.65 -22.16 9.53
N THR A 164 -0.95 -21.82 8.28
CA THR A 164 -1.61 -22.75 7.36
C THR A 164 -0.69 -23.93 7.02
N VAL A 165 0.59 -23.66 6.76
CA VAL A 165 1.61 -24.69 6.52
C VAL A 165 1.79 -25.56 7.76
N ALA A 166 1.98 -24.95 8.94
CA ALA A 166 2.17 -25.67 10.20
C ALA A 166 1.00 -26.61 10.53
N ARG A 167 -0.25 -26.18 10.27
CA ARG A 167 -1.44 -27.01 10.46
C ARG A 167 -1.48 -28.25 9.56
N ASN A 168 -0.83 -28.19 8.40
CA ASN A 168 -0.83 -29.26 7.41
C ASN A 168 0.38 -30.21 7.54
N ILE A 169 1.27 -30.01 8.53
CA ILE A 169 2.35 -30.95 8.81
C ILE A 169 1.75 -32.18 9.52
N PRO A 170 1.90 -33.40 8.96
CA PRO A 170 1.43 -34.61 9.62
C PRO A 170 2.11 -34.73 10.98
N ARG A 171 1.32 -34.80 12.06
CA ARG A 171 1.84 -35.16 13.38
C ARG A 171 2.31 -36.61 13.30
N ARG A 172 3.63 -36.81 13.33
CA ARG A 172 4.24 -38.12 13.56
C ARG A 172 4.13 -38.48 15.03
#